data_AF-A0A0F8XNM5-F1
#
_entry.id   AF-A0A0F8XNM5-F1
#
_cell.length_a   1.000
_cell.length_b   1.000
_cell.length_c   1.000
_cell.angle_alpha   90.00
_cell.angle_beta   90.00
_cell.angle_gamma   90.00
#
_symmetry.space_group_name_H-M   'P 1'
#
loop_
_entity.id
_entity.type
_entity.pdbx_description
1 polymer ?
#
loop_
_entity_poly.entity_id
_entity_poly.type
_entity_poly.pdbx_seq_one_letter_code
_entity_poly.pdbx_strand_id
1 'polypeptide(L)'
;VSGTGDGTLTYGEQTTITADTHPDPNYSFDAWTGDTSGCANVNASPTTYTMPASNAAVTATYTTGGSTYTLTVASGTGDGSYSEGEKVSISADAAPTGQIFDEWTGDVNKVLNPYMPNTVYTMPAAAATVTATYSTYTAVTASGTISSSGYYRVTQDISAAGSCITIDANDVVLDLGGYRLTYDTTTQGSYVNGGMVTAGKQGVTIRNGEIVEGAGATALSHAVRPRTTDTSNPLEICYLAIYVQAEDAAGVRVNEFSNSSAHHIYVHSDADIDTLFSEHLAGLEIHATYGGCSIYDNIIVGSHAGIVCGSIGYTQENPNTTYIYNTLIQHER
;
A
#
# COMPACT_ATOMS: atom_id res chain seq x y z
N VAL A 1 -25.55 39.81 13.17
CA VAL A 1 -25.64 40.10 11.73
C VAL A 1 -24.20 40.20 11.24
N SER A 2 -23.73 39.21 10.48
CA SER A 2 -22.35 39.12 9.98
C SER A 2 -22.34 39.47 8.49
N GLY A 3 -22.89 40.64 8.17
CA GLY A 3 -23.15 41.07 6.80
C GLY A 3 -23.75 42.47 6.75
N THR A 4 -23.86 43.00 5.54
CA THR A 4 -24.46 44.31 5.23
C THR A 4 -25.92 44.19 4.81
N GLY A 5 -26.66 45.31 4.80
CA GLY A 5 -28.07 45.37 4.38
C GLY A 5 -29.06 45.49 5.55
N ASP A 6 -28.58 45.85 6.73
CA ASP A 6 -29.35 46.15 7.93
C ASP A 6 -29.97 47.56 7.90
N GLY A 7 -31.04 47.76 8.67
CA GLY A 7 -31.72 49.05 8.77
C GLY A 7 -33.19 48.95 9.14
N THR A 8 -33.86 50.10 9.16
CA THR A 8 -35.31 50.17 9.33
C THR A 8 -35.98 50.06 7.97
N LEU A 9 -36.58 48.90 7.69
CA LEU A 9 -37.31 48.61 6.46
C LEU A 9 -38.80 48.47 6.74
N THR A 10 -39.62 48.91 5.81
CA THR A 10 -41.08 48.74 5.87
C THR A 10 -41.50 47.33 5.46
N TYR A 11 -42.67 46.87 5.91
CA TYR A 11 -43.19 45.55 5.54
C TYR A 11 -43.27 45.38 4.01
N GLY A 12 -42.67 44.30 3.50
CA GLY A 12 -42.61 43.97 2.07
C GLY A 12 -41.52 44.71 1.28
N GLU A 13 -40.79 45.63 1.92
CA GLU A 13 -39.63 46.28 1.31
C GLU A 13 -38.52 45.26 1.06
N GLN A 14 -37.82 45.41 -0.07
CA GLN A 14 -36.72 44.54 -0.47
C GLN A 14 -35.38 45.25 -0.27
N THR A 15 -34.43 44.54 0.31
CA THR A 15 -33.03 44.97 0.44
C THR A 15 -32.09 43.89 -0.08
N THR A 16 -30.88 44.26 -0.44
CA THR A 16 -29.82 43.29 -0.74
C THR A 16 -29.00 43.06 0.52
N ILE A 17 -28.91 41.81 0.96
CA ILE A 17 -28.01 41.39 2.04
C ILE A 17 -26.75 40.75 1.44
N THR A 18 -25.59 41.09 1.99
CA THR A 18 -24.29 40.55 1.56
C THR A 18 -23.52 40.11 2.79
N ALA A 19 -23.11 38.84 2.85
CA ALA A 19 -22.27 38.31 3.93
C ALA A 19 -20.91 39.01 3.94
N ASP A 20 -20.38 39.31 5.12
CA ASP A 20 -19.04 39.87 5.25
C ASP A 20 -17.99 38.85 4.79
N THR A 21 -16.78 39.30 4.46
CA THR A 21 -15.65 38.37 4.30
C THR A 21 -15.23 37.84 5.66
N HIS A 22 -15.08 36.52 5.80
CA HIS A 22 -14.58 35.91 7.03
C HIS A 22 -13.09 36.28 7.26
N PRO A 23 -12.64 36.51 8.52
CA PRO A 23 -11.24 36.87 8.80
C PRO A 23 -10.21 35.79 8.42
N ASP A 24 -10.61 34.52 8.48
CA ASP A 24 -9.82 33.38 8.01
C ASP A 24 -10.17 33.08 6.53
N PRO A 25 -9.19 33.14 5.60
CA PRO A 25 -9.42 32.93 4.16
C PRO A 25 -9.85 31.50 3.79
N ASN A 26 -9.73 30.52 4.69
CA ASN A 26 -10.20 29.16 4.45
C ASN A 26 -11.72 29.02 4.58
N TYR A 27 -12.40 30.05 5.09
CA TYR A 27 -13.85 30.07 5.23
C TYR A 27 -14.50 30.77 4.05
N SER A 28 -15.49 30.11 3.46
CA SER A 28 -16.37 30.66 2.44
C SER A 28 -17.80 30.74 2.95
N PHE A 29 -18.60 31.64 2.39
CA PHE A 29 -20.02 31.74 2.72
C PHE A 29 -20.72 30.40 2.46
N ASP A 30 -21.42 29.89 3.47
CA ASP A 30 -22.17 28.63 3.38
C ASP A 30 -23.65 28.94 3.12
N ALA A 31 -24.33 29.50 4.12
CA ALA A 31 -25.74 29.88 4.02
C ALA A 31 -26.14 31.00 4.97
N TRP A 32 -27.29 31.63 4.71
CA TRP A 32 -28.01 32.46 5.68
C TRP A 32 -28.84 31.57 6.62
N THR A 33 -28.83 31.90 7.92
CA THR A 33 -29.64 31.24 8.96
C THR A 33 -30.43 32.26 9.79
N GLY A 34 -31.35 31.80 10.63
CA GLY A 34 -32.28 32.66 11.39
C GLY A 34 -33.60 32.84 10.63
N ASP A 35 -34.09 34.08 10.52
CA ASP A 35 -35.37 34.41 9.88
C ASP A 35 -35.25 34.44 8.34
N THR A 36 -34.94 33.30 7.74
CA THR A 36 -34.63 33.20 6.30
C THR A 36 -35.84 33.18 5.37
N SER A 37 -37.06 33.26 5.89
CA SER A 37 -38.30 33.24 5.09
C SER A 37 -38.39 34.35 4.04
N GLY A 38 -37.69 35.48 4.26
CA GLY A 38 -37.59 36.58 3.32
C GLY A 38 -36.45 36.45 2.30
N CYS A 39 -35.54 35.49 2.44
CA CYS A 39 -34.39 35.31 1.53
C CYS A 39 -34.85 34.74 0.18
N ALA A 40 -34.48 35.41 -0.92
CA ALA A 40 -34.68 34.88 -2.27
C ALA A 40 -33.85 33.59 -2.52
N ASN A 41 -32.62 33.54 -2.00
CA ASN A 41 -31.80 32.33 -1.96
C ASN A 41 -30.93 32.33 -0.70
N VAL A 42 -31.17 31.37 0.20
CA VAL A 42 -30.41 31.22 1.45
C VAL A 42 -28.96 30.81 1.24
N ASN A 43 -28.62 30.23 0.08
CA ASN A 43 -27.28 29.74 -0.27
C ASN A 43 -26.55 30.70 -1.23
N ALA A 44 -26.98 31.97 -1.33
CA ALA A 44 -26.29 32.98 -2.13
C ALA A 44 -25.96 34.23 -1.32
N SER A 45 -24.78 34.78 -1.59
CA SER A 45 -24.35 36.09 -1.13
C SER A 45 -23.65 36.82 -2.29
N PRO A 46 -24.15 37.98 -2.75
CA PRO A 46 -25.35 38.67 -2.25
C PRO A 46 -26.67 37.96 -2.59
N THR A 47 -27.72 38.20 -1.80
CA THR A 47 -29.10 37.80 -2.10
C THR A 47 -30.08 38.92 -1.75
N THR A 48 -31.25 38.94 -2.39
CA THR A 48 -32.36 39.80 -1.99
C THR A 48 -33.07 39.23 -0.76
N TYR A 49 -33.46 40.11 0.16
CA TYR A 49 -34.26 39.82 1.34
C TYR A 49 -35.53 40.69 1.34
N THR A 50 -36.70 40.08 1.52
CA THR A 50 -37.99 40.78 1.65
C THR A 50 -38.38 40.88 3.13
N MET A 51 -38.58 42.10 3.64
CA MET A 51 -38.83 42.34 5.05
C MET A 51 -40.22 41.81 5.50
N PRO A 52 -40.28 40.92 6.51
CA PRO A 52 -41.54 40.41 7.05
C PRO A 52 -42.25 41.45 7.95
N ALA A 53 -43.46 41.12 8.42
CA ALA A 53 -44.30 42.04 9.20
C ALA A 53 -43.81 42.29 10.63
N SER A 54 -42.80 41.55 11.07
CA SER A 54 -42.12 41.68 12.36
C SER A 54 -40.63 41.91 12.15
N ASN A 55 -39.94 42.37 13.19
CA ASN A 55 -38.48 42.42 13.19
C ASN A 55 -37.91 41.04 12.85
N ALA A 56 -36.88 41.00 12.01
CA ALA A 56 -36.23 39.78 11.56
C ALA A 56 -34.72 39.89 11.73
N ALA A 57 -34.08 38.77 12.06
CA ALA A 57 -32.63 38.67 12.13
C ALA A 57 -32.14 37.48 11.30
N VAL A 58 -31.25 37.77 10.35
CA VAL A 58 -30.52 36.75 9.58
C VAL A 58 -29.03 36.84 9.88
N THR A 59 -28.36 35.69 9.87
CA THR A 59 -26.92 35.57 10.13
C THR A 59 -26.27 34.76 9.04
N ALA A 60 -25.19 35.29 8.45
CA ALA A 60 -24.35 34.53 7.53
C ALA A 60 -23.59 33.47 8.32
N THR A 61 -23.60 32.24 7.80
CA THR A 61 -22.76 31.15 8.27
C THR A 61 -21.67 30.90 7.25
N TYR A 62 -20.54 30.41 7.73
CA TYR A 62 -19.36 30.14 6.92
C TYR A 62 -18.94 28.71 7.17
N THR A 63 -18.52 28.06 6.10
CA THR A 63 -17.93 26.72 6.15
C THR A 63 -16.52 26.80 5.62
N THR A 64 -15.65 25.95 6.13
CA THR A 64 -14.32 25.81 5.53
C THR A 64 -14.49 25.21 4.14
N GLY A 65 -13.99 25.89 3.10
CA GLY A 65 -13.58 25.18 1.90
C GLY A 65 -12.42 24.30 2.37
N GLY A 66 -12.60 22.98 2.42
CA GLY A 66 -11.71 22.07 3.14
C GLY A 66 -10.23 22.41 2.92
N SER A 67 -9.47 22.50 4.02
CA SER A 67 -8.04 22.85 3.97
C SER A 67 -7.35 22.07 2.86
N THR A 68 -6.71 22.79 1.94
CA THR A 68 -5.85 22.16 0.94
C THR A 68 -4.42 22.18 1.43
N TYR A 69 -3.66 21.17 1.04
CA TYR A 69 -2.28 20.97 1.41
C TYR A 69 -1.45 20.82 0.15
N THR A 70 -0.24 21.38 0.16
CA THR A 70 0.64 21.32 -1.01
C THR A 70 1.33 19.96 -1.09
N LEU A 71 1.20 19.28 -2.24
CA LEU A 71 2.02 18.13 -2.62
C LEU A 71 3.09 18.60 -3.60
N THR A 72 4.35 18.31 -3.29
CA THR A 72 5.49 18.49 -4.20
C THR A 72 5.98 17.11 -4.68
N VAL A 73 6.05 16.91 -5.99
CA VAL A 73 6.49 15.67 -6.63
C VAL A 73 7.79 15.93 -7.38
N ALA A 74 8.92 15.74 -6.69
CA ALA A 74 10.22 15.97 -7.29
C ALA A 74 10.60 14.84 -8.26
N SER A 75 11.12 15.20 -9.43
CA SER A 75 11.44 14.28 -10.54
C SER A 75 10.23 13.45 -11.01
N GLY A 76 9.06 14.06 -10.96
CA GLY A 76 7.81 13.48 -11.43
C GLY A 76 6.73 14.54 -11.64
N THR A 77 5.50 14.08 -11.76
CA THR A 77 4.31 14.88 -11.99
C THR A 77 3.20 14.50 -11.02
N GLY A 78 2.28 15.44 -10.78
CA GLY A 78 1.20 15.30 -9.80
C GLY A 78 1.30 16.29 -8.63
N ASP A 79 2.10 17.34 -8.78
CA ASP A 79 2.19 18.45 -7.83
C ASP A 79 0.88 19.25 -7.80
N GLY A 80 0.57 19.85 -6.67
CA GLY A 80 -0.60 20.71 -6.56
C GLY A 80 -1.00 21.01 -5.13
N SER A 81 -2.21 21.55 -4.99
CA SER A 81 -2.86 21.75 -3.70
C SER A 81 -4.11 20.90 -3.64
N TYR A 82 -4.18 19.98 -2.68
CA TYR A 82 -5.18 18.93 -2.61
C TYR A 82 -5.83 18.90 -1.23
N SER A 83 -7.11 18.51 -1.16
CA SER A 83 -7.77 18.33 0.13
C SER A 83 -7.24 17.09 0.86
N GLU A 84 -7.29 17.06 2.19
CA GLU A 84 -6.97 15.83 2.95
C GLU A 84 -7.79 14.63 2.45
N GLY A 85 -7.14 13.48 2.31
CA GLY A 85 -7.74 12.23 1.85
C GLY A 85 -7.89 12.14 0.32
N GLU A 86 -7.61 13.21 -0.42
CA GLU A 86 -7.66 13.19 -1.88
C GLU A 86 -6.61 12.22 -2.45
N LYS A 87 -7.03 11.40 -3.42
CA LYS A 87 -6.17 10.45 -4.13
C LYS A 87 -5.61 11.10 -5.38
N VAL A 88 -4.33 11.41 -5.37
CA VAL A 88 -3.60 12.06 -6.45
C VAL A 88 -2.83 11.01 -7.24
N SER A 89 -3.00 10.97 -8.56
CA SER A 89 -2.14 10.15 -9.41
C SER A 89 -0.80 10.85 -9.59
N ILE A 90 0.28 10.17 -9.24
CA ILE A 90 1.65 10.65 -9.44
C ILE A 90 2.38 9.75 -10.43
N SER A 91 3.23 10.34 -11.26
CA SER A 91 4.07 9.64 -12.25
C SER A 91 5.49 10.13 -12.15
N ALA A 92 6.45 9.21 -12.08
CA ALA A 92 7.86 9.52 -12.20
C ALA A 92 8.17 10.06 -13.61
N ASP A 93 9.13 10.97 -13.69
CA ASP A 93 9.66 11.43 -14.96
C ASP A 93 10.42 10.31 -15.70
N ALA A 94 10.79 10.56 -16.96
CA ALA A 94 11.62 9.64 -17.70
C ALA A 94 12.98 9.46 -17.01
N ALA A 95 13.37 8.20 -16.79
CA ALA A 95 14.64 7.88 -16.16
C ALA A 95 15.84 8.38 -17.00
N PRO A 96 16.93 8.84 -16.36
CA PRO A 96 18.18 9.13 -17.05
C PRO A 96 18.71 7.92 -17.84
N THR A 97 19.50 8.17 -18.89
CA THR A 97 20.09 7.12 -19.72
C THR A 97 20.83 6.07 -18.88
N GLY A 98 20.46 4.81 -19.02
CA GLY A 98 21.07 3.68 -18.31
C GLY A 98 20.49 3.39 -16.93
N GLN A 99 19.46 4.12 -16.51
CA GLN A 99 18.74 3.89 -15.26
C GLN A 99 17.27 3.56 -15.51
N ILE A 100 16.61 3.05 -14.47
CA ILE A 100 15.16 2.90 -14.39
C ILE A 100 14.68 3.56 -13.10
N PHE A 101 13.38 3.85 -13.04
CA PHE A 101 12.72 4.18 -11.78
C PHE A 101 13.01 3.09 -10.75
N ASP A 102 13.44 3.51 -9.56
CA ASP A 102 13.73 2.62 -8.44
C ASP A 102 12.59 2.68 -7.42
N GLU A 103 12.41 3.85 -6.80
CA GLU A 103 11.35 4.07 -5.82
C GLU A 103 10.96 5.55 -5.68
N TRP A 104 9.80 5.78 -5.08
CA TRP A 104 9.48 7.06 -4.46
C TRP A 104 10.12 7.12 -3.07
N THR A 105 10.67 8.28 -2.70
CA THR A 105 11.24 8.57 -1.37
C THR A 105 10.61 9.83 -0.79
N GLY A 106 10.85 10.13 0.49
CA GLY A 106 10.21 11.24 1.21
C GLY A 106 9.01 10.76 2.02
N ASP A 107 7.85 11.43 1.88
CA ASP A 107 6.62 11.05 2.58
C ASP A 107 5.90 9.86 1.90
N VAL A 108 6.54 8.69 1.91
CA VAL A 108 6.06 7.50 1.18
C VAL A 108 4.95 6.73 1.88
N ASN A 109 4.68 7.02 3.16
CA ASN A 109 3.63 6.35 3.95
C ASN A 109 2.22 6.55 3.40
N LYS A 110 2.06 7.48 2.45
CA LYS A 110 0.82 7.81 1.76
C LYS A 110 0.82 7.42 0.28
N VAL A 111 1.94 6.88 -0.22
CA VAL A 111 2.06 6.32 -1.57
C VAL A 111 1.54 4.89 -1.55
N LEU A 112 0.59 4.56 -2.42
CA LEU A 112 -0.05 3.25 -2.48
C LEU A 112 0.96 2.11 -2.74
N ASN A 113 1.89 2.33 -3.66
CA ASN A 113 3.06 1.46 -3.86
C ASN A 113 4.24 2.36 -4.30
N PRO A 114 5.29 2.52 -3.48
CA PRO A 114 6.43 3.38 -3.78
C PRO A 114 7.36 2.78 -4.85
N TYR A 115 7.23 1.50 -5.20
CA TYR A 115 8.06 0.82 -6.20
C TYR A 115 7.45 0.80 -7.61
N MET A 116 6.30 1.47 -7.78
CA MET A 116 5.66 1.69 -9.08
C MET A 116 5.87 3.13 -9.56
N PRO A 117 6.39 3.35 -10.79
CA PRO A 117 6.63 4.71 -11.30
C PRO A 117 5.33 5.50 -11.46
N ASN A 118 4.23 4.81 -11.76
CA ASN A 118 2.89 5.36 -11.79
C ASN A 118 2.11 4.80 -10.61
N THR A 119 1.70 5.66 -9.69
CA THR A 119 1.07 5.25 -8.43
C THR A 119 0.11 6.31 -7.92
N VAL A 120 -0.49 6.07 -6.76
CA VAL A 120 -1.45 6.99 -6.14
C VAL A 120 -0.90 7.46 -4.80
N TYR A 121 -0.93 8.77 -4.57
CA TYR A 121 -0.64 9.41 -3.29
C TYR A 121 -1.94 9.84 -2.62
N THR A 122 -2.11 9.54 -1.32
CA THR A 122 -3.28 9.99 -0.55
C THR A 122 -2.91 11.19 0.33
N MET A 123 -3.45 12.37 0.02
CA MET A 123 -3.03 13.61 0.67
C MET A 123 -3.26 13.59 2.20
N PRO A 124 -2.25 13.83 3.04
CA PRO A 124 -2.44 13.98 4.48
C PRO A 124 -2.91 15.39 4.86
N ALA A 125 -3.27 15.60 6.12
CA ALA A 125 -3.53 16.91 6.70
C ALA A 125 -2.25 17.78 6.91
N ALA A 126 -1.28 17.69 6.00
CA ALA A 126 -0.03 18.43 6.04
C ALA A 126 0.56 18.55 4.63
N ALA A 127 1.38 19.57 4.39
CA ALA A 127 2.17 19.63 3.16
C ALA A 127 3.14 18.44 3.10
N ALA A 128 3.35 17.90 1.90
CA ALA A 128 4.15 16.70 1.69
C ALA A 128 5.06 16.81 0.47
N THR A 129 6.13 16.02 0.50
CA THR A 129 7.07 15.92 -0.62
C THR A 129 7.42 14.47 -0.85
N VAL A 130 7.28 14.04 -2.10
CA VAL A 130 7.78 12.75 -2.59
C VAL A 130 8.76 13.01 -3.73
N THR A 131 9.78 12.16 -3.85
CA THR A 131 10.83 12.28 -4.87
C THR A 131 11.02 10.94 -5.56
N ALA A 132 10.90 10.91 -6.89
CA ALA A 132 11.26 9.72 -7.66
C ALA A 132 12.78 9.57 -7.73
N THR A 133 13.27 8.37 -7.45
CA THR A 133 14.68 8.00 -7.55
C THR A 133 14.89 7.02 -8.69
N TYR A 134 16.14 6.98 -9.19
CA TYR A 134 16.50 6.18 -10.35
C TYR A 134 17.81 5.45 -10.09
N SER A 135 17.90 4.19 -10.51
CA SER A 135 19.04 3.33 -10.24
C SER A 135 19.41 2.47 -11.44
N THR A 136 20.66 2.02 -11.47
CA THR A 136 21.13 1.00 -12.42
C THR A 136 20.79 -0.38 -11.89
N TYR A 137 20.46 -1.32 -12.77
CA TYR A 137 20.02 -2.66 -12.39
C TYR A 137 20.62 -3.73 -13.30
N THR A 138 20.58 -4.98 -12.83
CA THR A 138 20.81 -6.16 -13.65
C THR A 138 19.47 -6.73 -14.10
N ALA A 139 19.24 -6.78 -15.42
CA ALA A 139 17.98 -7.29 -15.96
C ALA A 139 17.85 -8.81 -15.76
N VAL A 140 16.70 -9.24 -15.26
CA VAL A 140 16.30 -10.64 -15.15
C VAL A 140 15.21 -10.89 -16.20
N THR A 141 15.53 -11.70 -17.20
CA THR A 141 14.65 -11.97 -18.35
C THR A 141 14.24 -13.44 -18.46
N ALA A 142 14.78 -14.31 -17.61
CA ALA A 142 14.48 -15.73 -17.58
C ALA A 142 14.66 -16.28 -16.15
N SER A 143 14.10 -17.46 -15.92
CA SER A 143 14.31 -18.22 -14.68
C SER A 143 15.79 -18.55 -14.50
N GLY A 144 16.27 -18.59 -13.25
CA GLY A 144 17.66 -18.91 -12.97
C GLY A 144 18.12 -18.55 -11.57
N THR A 145 19.44 -18.56 -11.38
CA THR A 145 20.08 -18.26 -10.10
C THR A 145 20.80 -16.91 -10.14
N ILE A 146 20.53 -16.07 -9.15
CA ILE A 146 21.27 -14.86 -8.84
C ILE A 146 22.38 -15.23 -7.86
N SER A 147 23.64 -15.12 -8.29
CA SER A 147 24.81 -15.56 -7.50
C SER A 147 25.76 -14.41 -7.11
N SER A 148 25.31 -13.16 -7.21
CA SER A 148 26.08 -11.99 -6.80
C SER A 148 25.17 -10.94 -6.18
N SER A 149 25.69 -10.18 -5.23
CA SER A 149 24.97 -9.05 -4.63
C SER A 149 24.59 -8.00 -5.67
N GLY A 150 23.57 -7.21 -5.38
CA GLY A 150 23.16 -6.09 -6.22
C GLY A 150 21.67 -5.99 -6.46
N TYR A 151 21.31 -5.02 -7.30
CA TYR A 151 19.94 -4.73 -7.67
C TYR A 151 19.57 -5.44 -8.98
N TYR A 152 18.57 -6.31 -8.91
CA TYR A 152 18.03 -7.09 -10.02
C TYR A 152 16.58 -6.70 -10.28
N ARG A 153 16.26 -6.44 -11.55
CA ARG A 153 14.90 -6.08 -11.98
C ARG A 153 14.40 -7.08 -13.01
N VAL A 154 13.23 -7.65 -12.76
CA VAL A 154 12.48 -8.39 -13.77
C VAL A 154 11.87 -7.41 -14.75
N THR A 155 12.04 -7.66 -16.04
CA THR A 155 11.62 -6.73 -17.10
C THR A 155 10.54 -7.29 -18.02
N GLN A 156 10.08 -8.51 -17.75
CA GLN A 156 9.01 -9.20 -18.46
C GLN A 156 8.48 -10.34 -17.60
N ASP A 157 7.30 -10.87 -17.92
CA ASP A 157 6.81 -12.10 -17.28
C ASP A 157 7.77 -13.26 -17.52
N ILE A 158 8.05 -14.04 -16.48
CA ILE A 158 8.94 -15.20 -16.52
C ILE A 158 8.15 -16.42 -16.07
N SER A 159 8.34 -17.54 -16.76
CA SER A 159 7.72 -18.82 -16.40
C SER A 159 8.76 -19.93 -16.32
N ALA A 160 8.59 -20.84 -15.37
CA ALA A 160 9.48 -21.98 -15.16
C ALA A 160 8.69 -23.27 -14.87
N ALA A 161 9.14 -24.39 -15.43
CA ALA A 161 8.60 -25.71 -15.13
C ALA A 161 8.78 -26.09 -13.65
N GLY A 162 9.92 -25.73 -13.06
CA GLY A 162 10.20 -25.90 -11.64
C GLY A 162 10.27 -24.56 -10.91
N SER A 163 11.30 -24.38 -10.07
CA SER A 163 11.51 -23.10 -9.39
C SER A 163 11.83 -21.99 -10.39
N CYS A 164 11.34 -20.77 -10.15
CA CYS A 164 11.52 -19.65 -11.08
C CYS A 164 12.84 -18.90 -10.83
N ILE A 165 12.97 -18.17 -9.71
CA ILE A 165 14.19 -17.43 -9.37
C ILE A 165 14.78 -17.98 -8.07
N THR A 166 16.08 -18.28 -8.10
CA THR A 166 16.86 -18.66 -6.92
C THR A 166 17.84 -17.54 -6.58
N ILE A 167 17.84 -17.06 -5.35
CA ILE A 167 18.79 -16.06 -4.84
C ILE A 167 19.83 -16.79 -3.99
N ASP A 168 21.06 -16.82 -4.48
CA ASP A 168 22.22 -17.47 -3.86
C ASP A 168 23.34 -16.47 -3.54
N ALA A 169 22.98 -15.24 -3.19
CA ALA A 169 23.90 -14.20 -2.75
C ALA A 169 23.29 -13.34 -1.63
N ASN A 170 24.16 -12.66 -0.89
CA ASN A 170 23.79 -11.65 0.08
C ASN A 170 23.49 -10.32 -0.62
N ASP A 171 22.79 -9.43 0.06
CA ASP A 171 22.59 -8.04 -0.36
C ASP A 171 21.99 -7.95 -1.76
N VAL A 172 20.91 -8.71 -1.97
CA VAL A 172 20.18 -8.80 -3.25
C VAL A 172 18.82 -8.14 -3.10
N VAL A 173 18.57 -7.15 -3.93
CA VAL A 173 17.20 -6.65 -4.17
C VAL A 173 16.70 -7.30 -5.45
N LEU A 174 15.72 -8.19 -5.33
CA LEU A 174 14.94 -8.70 -6.45
C LEU A 174 13.63 -7.93 -6.55
N ASP A 175 13.56 -7.02 -7.50
CA ASP A 175 12.37 -6.27 -7.81
C ASP A 175 11.69 -6.86 -9.04
N LEU A 176 10.46 -7.33 -8.88
CA LEU A 176 9.72 -7.97 -9.96
C LEU A 176 9.15 -6.97 -10.97
N GLY A 177 9.22 -5.68 -10.66
CA GLY A 177 8.85 -4.59 -11.54
C GLY A 177 7.42 -4.52 -12.01
N GLY A 178 6.49 -5.09 -11.25
CA GLY A 178 5.09 -5.25 -11.61
C GLY A 178 4.84 -6.43 -12.55
N TYR A 179 5.87 -7.20 -12.92
CA TYR A 179 5.74 -8.40 -13.75
C TYR A 179 5.44 -9.65 -12.92
N ARG A 180 5.03 -10.70 -13.62
CA ARG A 180 4.67 -12.00 -13.05
C ARG A 180 5.81 -13.00 -13.14
N LEU A 181 6.12 -13.64 -12.02
CA LEU A 181 6.85 -14.92 -11.97
C LEU A 181 5.85 -16.07 -11.87
N THR A 182 5.89 -16.99 -12.83
CA THR A 182 5.11 -18.24 -12.77
C THR A 182 6.06 -19.41 -12.54
N TYR A 183 5.95 -20.09 -11.41
CA TYR A 183 6.73 -21.29 -11.11
C TYR A 183 5.85 -22.53 -11.24
N ASP A 184 6.45 -23.72 -11.23
CA ASP A 184 5.70 -24.98 -11.28
C ASP A 184 4.69 -25.09 -12.43
N THR A 185 5.08 -24.70 -13.66
CA THR A 185 4.14 -24.78 -14.80
C THR A 185 3.78 -26.22 -15.21
N THR A 186 4.51 -27.21 -14.69
CA THR A 186 4.29 -28.64 -14.94
C THR A 186 4.63 -29.41 -13.68
N THR A 187 3.89 -30.46 -13.34
CA THR A 187 4.10 -31.23 -12.10
C THR A 187 5.53 -31.73 -11.95
N GLN A 188 6.10 -31.53 -10.76
CA GLN A 188 7.47 -31.88 -10.41
C GLN A 188 7.52 -33.10 -9.48
N GLY A 189 8.64 -33.80 -9.48
CA GLY A 189 8.89 -34.92 -8.54
C GLY A 189 9.30 -34.47 -7.13
N SER A 190 9.42 -33.16 -6.90
CA SER A 190 9.83 -32.54 -5.64
C SER A 190 9.31 -31.11 -5.61
N TYR A 191 9.07 -30.56 -4.42
CA TYR A 191 8.59 -29.19 -4.28
C TYR A 191 9.51 -28.18 -4.99
N VAL A 192 8.91 -27.10 -5.48
CA VAL A 192 9.56 -25.99 -6.18
C VAL A 192 9.09 -24.66 -5.63
N ASN A 193 9.69 -23.53 -6.05
CA ASN A 193 9.34 -22.23 -5.48
C ASN A 193 9.40 -21.09 -6.51
N GLY A 194 8.58 -20.06 -6.32
CA GLY A 194 8.60 -18.83 -7.11
C GLY A 194 9.90 -18.05 -6.95
N GLY A 195 10.12 -17.53 -5.75
CA GLY A 195 11.36 -16.92 -5.28
C GLY A 195 11.96 -17.74 -4.14
N MET A 196 13.06 -18.43 -4.39
CA MET A 196 13.78 -19.19 -3.37
C MET A 196 15.02 -18.41 -2.93
N VAL A 197 15.16 -18.11 -1.64
CA VAL A 197 16.44 -17.65 -1.09
C VAL A 197 17.16 -18.85 -0.51
N THR A 198 18.36 -19.14 -1.01
CA THR A 198 19.15 -20.28 -0.52
C THR A 198 19.59 -20.06 0.93
N ALA A 199 20.06 -21.14 1.56
CA ALA A 199 20.33 -21.08 2.98
C ALA A 199 21.51 -20.17 3.34
N GLY A 200 21.36 -19.45 4.47
CA GLY A 200 22.41 -18.57 4.99
C GLY A 200 22.65 -17.28 4.20
N LYS A 201 21.71 -16.84 3.36
CA LYS A 201 21.78 -15.53 2.70
C LYS A 201 21.10 -14.44 3.53
N GLN A 202 21.62 -13.23 3.41
CA GLN A 202 21.21 -12.06 4.19
C GLN A 202 20.99 -10.82 3.31
N GLY A 203 20.27 -9.83 3.83
CA GLY A 203 20.06 -8.55 3.13
C GLY A 203 19.27 -8.73 1.83
N VAL A 204 18.30 -9.64 1.83
CA VAL A 204 17.51 -9.97 0.64
C VAL A 204 16.15 -9.28 0.71
N THR A 205 15.84 -8.50 -0.32
CA THR A 205 14.53 -7.91 -0.55
C THR A 205 13.90 -8.56 -1.77
N ILE A 206 12.65 -9.04 -1.66
CA ILE A 206 11.84 -9.48 -2.79
C ILE A 206 10.59 -8.60 -2.83
N ARG A 207 10.42 -7.83 -3.91
CA ARG A 207 9.36 -6.82 -3.93
C ARG A 207 8.68 -6.64 -5.28
N ASN A 208 7.52 -5.98 -5.22
CA ASN A 208 6.89 -5.27 -6.34
C ASN A 208 6.55 -6.13 -7.57
N GLY A 209 5.59 -7.04 -7.44
CA GLY A 209 5.06 -7.76 -8.59
C GLY A 209 4.20 -8.95 -8.20
N GLU A 210 4.10 -9.92 -9.09
CA GLU A 210 3.20 -11.06 -8.93
C GLU A 210 3.97 -12.38 -8.93
N ILE A 211 3.61 -13.31 -8.04
CA ILE A 211 4.15 -14.66 -8.01
C ILE A 211 2.99 -15.64 -8.06
N VAL A 212 2.96 -16.47 -9.09
CA VAL A 212 1.86 -17.40 -9.37
C VAL A 212 2.39 -18.82 -9.43
N GLU A 213 1.74 -19.71 -8.70
CA GLU A 213 1.91 -21.14 -8.88
C GLU A 213 1.21 -21.61 -10.16
N GLY A 214 1.96 -22.23 -11.04
CA GLY A 214 1.48 -22.76 -12.31
C GLY A 214 0.70 -24.06 -12.15
N ALA A 215 0.24 -24.59 -13.28
CA ALA A 215 -0.64 -25.77 -13.33
C ALA A 215 0.00 -27.09 -12.85
N GLY A 216 1.28 -27.09 -12.50
CA GLY A 216 1.96 -28.25 -11.94
C GLY A 216 1.46 -28.63 -10.56
N ALA A 217 1.12 -27.62 -9.74
CA ALA A 217 0.53 -27.72 -8.40
C ALA A 217 1.17 -28.84 -7.54
N THR A 218 2.49 -28.91 -7.55
CA THR A 218 3.29 -29.88 -6.83
C THR A 218 3.23 -29.56 -5.34
N ALA A 219 2.79 -30.51 -4.52
CA ALA A 219 2.66 -30.31 -3.07
C ALA A 219 3.91 -29.68 -2.42
N LEU A 220 3.69 -28.85 -1.39
CA LEU A 220 4.71 -28.08 -0.65
C LEU A 220 5.49 -27.06 -1.48
N SER A 221 4.99 -26.67 -2.66
CA SER A 221 5.64 -25.66 -3.50
C SER A 221 5.21 -24.27 -3.06
N HIS A 222 6.17 -23.48 -2.57
CA HIS A 222 5.87 -22.20 -1.92
C HIS A 222 6.20 -21.03 -2.84
N ALA A 223 5.42 -19.94 -2.80
CA ALA A 223 5.69 -18.82 -3.70
C ALA A 223 7.00 -18.11 -3.32
N VAL A 224 7.21 -17.79 -2.04
CA VAL A 224 8.47 -17.24 -1.53
C VAL A 224 8.98 -18.10 -0.39
N ARG A 225 10.20 -18.64 -0.54
CA ARG A 225 10.81 -19.52 0.45
C ARG A 225 12.26 -19.19 0.75
N PRO A 226 12.50 -18.31 1.73
CA PRO A 226 13.82 -18.13 2.31
C PRO A 226 14.21 -19.25 3.27
N ARG A 227 15.44 -19.74 3.12
CA ARG A 227 16.06 -20.73 4.01
C ARG A 227 17.09 -20.09 4.94
N THR A 228 16.81 -18.90 5.45
CA THR A 228 17.79 -18.19 6.27
C THR A 228 18.11 -18.97 7.54
N THR A 229 19.39 -18.97 7.91
CA THR A 229 19.91 -19.60 9.14
C THR A 229 20.64 -18.58 10.03
N ASP A 230 20.60 -17.31 9.65
CA ASP A 230 21.30 -16.22 10.31
C ASP A 230 20.28 -15.21 10.82
N THR A 231 20.19 -15.11 12.13
CA THR A 231 19.25 -14.24 12.84
C THR A 231 19.71 -12.79 12.87
N SER A 232 20.91 -12.49 12.37
CA SER A 232 21.53 -11.17 12.45
C SER A 232 21.10 -10.21 11.35
N ASN A 233 20.39 -10.65 10.30
CA ASN A 233 20.14 -9.80 9.14
C ASN A 233 18.71 -9.84 8.57
N PRO A 234 18.20 -8.68 8.13
CA PRO A 234 16.83 -8.49 7.67
C PRO A 234 16.58 -9.16 6.31
N LEU A 235 15.41 -9.75 6.17
CA LEU A 235 14.72 -9.97 4.90
C LEU A 235 13.54 -9.02 4.81
N GLU A 236 13.26 -8.57 3.60
CA GLU A 236 12.07 -7.77 3.30
C GLU A 236 11.30 -8.42 2.16
N ILE A 237 10.02 -8.71 2.40
CA ILE A 237 9.12 -9.26 1.40
C ILE A 237 7.93 -8.31 1.33
N CYS A 238 7.76 -7.59 0.22
CA CYS A 238 6.76 -6.54 0.18
C CYS A 238 6.16 -6.23 -1.19
N TYR A 239 4.93 -5.69 -1.19
CA TYR A 239 4.22 -5.31 -2.43
C TYR A 239 4.14 -6.45 -3.45
N LEU A 240 3.81 -7.65 -2.95
CA LEU A 240 3.64 -8.85 -3.77
C LEU A 240 2.17 -9.26 -3.82
N ALA A 241 1.70 -9.62 -5.01
CA ALA A 241 0.49 -10.39 -5.19
C ALA A 241 0.86 -11.86 -5.42
N ILE A 242 0.34 -12.75 -4.59
CA ILE A 242 0.74 -14.16 -4.56
C ILE A 242 -0.49 -15.04 -4.75
N TYR A 243 -0.39 -15.99 -5.67
CA TYR A 243 -1.43 -16.95 -5.97
C TYR A 243 -0.85 -18.36 -5.88
N VAL A 244 -1.40 -19.19 -5.00
CA VAL A 244 -0.97 -20.57 -4.74
C VAL A 244 -2.16 -21.52 -4.78
N GLN A 245 -1.94 -22.77 -5.19
CA GLN A 245 -3.00 -23.77 -5.40
C GLN A 245 -2.59 -25.20 -5.05
N ALA A 246 -1.31 -25.50 -4.82
CA ALA A 246 -0.91 -26.85 -4.43
C ALA A 246 -1.25 -27.15 -2.97
N GLU A 247 -1.37 -28.44 -2.68
CA GLU A 247 -1.46 -28.97 -1.33
C GLU A 247 -0.27 -28.47 -0.47
N ASP A 248 -0.56 -27.91 0.69
CA ASP A 248 0.41 -27.33 1.65
C ASP A 248 1.33 -26.22 1.08
N ALA A 249 0.89 -25.53 0.02
CA ALA A 249 1.61 -24.39 -0.56
C ALA A 249 1.34 -23.07 0.19
N ALA A 250 2.27 -22.67 1.06
CA ALA A 250 2.26 -21.31 1.60
C ALA A 250 2.65 -20.25 0.56
N GLY A 251 2.01 -19.08 0.61
CA GLY A 251 2.42 -17.92 -0.18
C GLY A 251 3.81 -17.44 0.22
N VAL A 252 4.06 -17.30 1.53
CA VAL A 252 5.40 -17.06 2.07
C VAL A 252 5.67 -18.07 3.16
N ARG A 253 6.79 -18.79 3.05
CA ARG A 253 7.26 -19.70 4.09
C ARG A 253 8.70 -19.39 4.50
N VAL A 254 8.89 -19.01 5.75
CA VAL A 254 10.20 -18.71 6.32
C VAL A 254 10.39 -19.43 7.64
N ASN A 255 11.51 -20.14 7.78
CA ASN A 255 11.85 -20.86 9.02
C ASN A 255 12.62 -20.01 10.04
N GLU A 256 13.26 -18.91 9.61
CA GLU A 256 14.01 -18.01 10.51
C GLU A 256 13.91 -16.54 10.07
N PHE A 257 12.82 -15.89 10.47
CA PHE A 257 12.53 -14.51 10.09
C PHE A 257 12.85 -13.54 11.24
N SER A 258 14.13 -13.24 11.44
CA SER A 258 14.60 -12.30 12.47
C SER A 258 14.91 -10.95 11.86
N ASN A 259 14.60 -9.86 12.58
CA ASN A 259 14.83 -8.48 12.14
C ASN A 259 14.25 -8.20 10.74
N SER A 260 13.19 -8.89 10.36
CA SER A 260 12.69 -8.96 8.98
C SER A 260 11.27 -8.42 8.89
N SER A 261 10.82 -8.06 7.70
CA SER A 261 9.48 -7.51 7.45
C SER A 261 8.77 -8.20 6.29
N ALA A 262 7.49 -8.50 6.49
CA ALA A 262 6.58 -9.00 5.46
C ALA A 262 5.34 -8.11 5.42
N HIS A 263 5.19 -7.29 4.38
CA HIS A 263 4.13 -6.29 4.36
C HIS A 263 3.60 -5.93 2.99
N HIS A 264 2.37 -5.43 2.91
CA HIS A 264 1.73 -5.09 1.63
C HIS A 264 1.68 -6.31 0.69
N ILE A 265 1.53 -7.51 1.26
CA ILE A 265 1.42 -8.76 0.53
C ILE A 265 -0.05 -9.14 0.43
N TYR A 266 -0.51 -9.39 -0.79
CA TYR A 266 -1.77 -10.07 -1.06
C TYR A 266 -1.49 -11.55 -1.32
N VAL A 267 -2.11 -12.44 -0.57
CA VAL A 267 -2.04 -13.89 -0.79
C VAL A 267 -3.45 -14.40 -1.06
N HIS A 268 -3.62 -15.09 -2.19
CA HIS A 268 -4.81 -15.87 -2.52
C HIS A 268 -4.41 -17.33 -2.65
N SER A 269 -5.17 -18.21 -2.01
CA SER A 269 -4.99 -19.66 -2.14
C SER A 269 -6.26 -20.34 -2.65
N ASP A 270 -6.09 -21.19 -3.65
CA ASP A 270 -7.11 -22.12 -4.17
C ASP A 270 -6.78 -23.58 -3.81
N ALA A 271 -5.89 -23.81 -2.83
CA ALA A 271 -5.45 -25.15 -2.47
C ALA A 271 -6.64 -26.03 -2.02
N ASP A 272 -6.83 -27.17 -2.68
CA ASP A 272 -7.90 -28.11 -2.38
C ASP A 272 -7.75 -28.66 -0.95
N ILE A 273 -8.80 -28.50 -0.14
CA ILE A 273 -8.79 -28.70 1.33
C ILE A 273 -9.10 -30.17 1.70
N ASP A 274 -9.28 -31.06 0.71
CA ASP A 274 -9.92 -32.34 0.94
C ASP A 274 -8.97 -33.49 1.35
N THR A 275 -8.28 -33.38 2.50
CA THR A 275 -7.94 -34.56 3.33
C THR A 275 -7.69 -34.22 4.83
N LEU A 276 -8.06 -35.17 5.69
CA LEU A 276 -8.04 -35.10 7.16
C LEU A 276 -6.61 -35.11 7.76
N PHE A 277 -6.08 -33.93 8.17
CA PHE A 277 -4.84 -33.66 8.95
C PHE A 277 -3.50 -33.91 8.20
N SER A 278 -2.41 -33.12 8.32
CA SER A 278 -1.97 -32.07 9.26
C SER A 278 -1.03 -31.06 8.57
N GLU A 279 -1.21 -29.76 8.86
CA GLU A 279 -0.42 -28.59 8.38
C GLU A 279 -0.84 -27.98 7.03
N HIS A 280 -2.11 -27.55 6.98
CA HIS A 280 -2.68 -26.78 5.87
C HIS A 280 -2.13 -25.34 5.82
N LEU A 281 -1.23 -25.07 4.88
CA LEU A 281 -0.49 -23.80 4.82
C LEU A 281 -0.82 -23.09 3.51
N ALA A 282 -1.60 -22.01 3.58
CA ALA A 282 -2.02 -21.25 2.39
C ALA A 282 -1.81 -19.73 2.53
N GLY A 283 -1.31 -19.26 3.68
CA GLY A 283 -1.10 -17.84 3.98
C GLY A 283 0.38 -17.49 4.16
N LEU A 284 0.69 -16.79 5.25
CA LEU A 284 2.05 -16.45 5.65
C LEU A 284 2.49 -17.37 6.80
N GLU A 285 3.40 -18.29 6.52
CA GLU A 285 4.05 -19.12 7.53
C GLU A 285 5.40 -18.50 7.86
N ILE A 286 5.44 -17.74 8.96
CA ILE A 286 6.61 -16.95 9.35
C ILE A 286 7.07 -17.42 10.72
N HIS A 287 8.07 -18.29 10.74
CA HIS A 287 8.74 -18.69 11.96
C HIS A 287 9.74 -17.61 12.38
N ALA A 288 9.27 -16.70 13.23
CA ALA A 288 10.06 -15.61 13.77
C ALA A 288 11.08 -16.12 14.79
N THR A 289 12.35 -15.80 14.58
CA THR A 289 13.46 -16.14 15.50
C THR A 289 13.91 -14.92 16.31
N TYR A 290 15.01 -15.05 17.05
CA TYR A 290 15.60 -14.15 18.07
C TYR A 290 15.60 -12.62 17.82
N GLY A 291 15.33 -12.15 16.59
CA GLY A 291 15.33 -10.72 16.25
C GLY A 291 13.98 -10.01 16.36
N GLY A 292 12.86 -10.73 16.52
CA GLY A 292 11.53 -10.16 16.30
C GLY A 292 11.30 -9.79 14.82
N CYS A 293 10.06 -9.68 14.37
CA CYS A 293 9.75 -9.31 12.99
C CYS A 293 8.48 -8.44 12.91
N SER A 294 8.28 -7.82 11.75
CA SER A 294 7.11 -6.97 11.50
C SER A 294 6.29 -7.54 10.35
N ILE A 295 5.05 -7.90 10.62
CA ILE A 295 4.11 -8.46 9.63
C ILE A 295 2.90 -7.53 9.57
N TYR A 296 2.74 -6.77 8.48
CA TYR A 296 1.72 -5.72 8.45
C TYR A 296 1.16 -5.36 7.09
N ASP A 297 -0.02 -4.74 7.06
CA ASP A 297 -0.69 -4.30 5.82
C ASP A 297 -0.85 -5.45 4.79
N ASN A 298 -1.04 -6.68 5.28
CA ASN A 298 -1.21 -7.85 4.41
C ASN A 298 -2.70 -8.19 4.25
N ILE A 299 -3.03 -8.86 3.15
CA ILE A 299 -4.36 -9.39 2.87
C ILE A 299 -4.19 -10.86 2.50
N ILE A 300 -4.79 -11.76 3.28
CA ILE A 300 -4.70 -13.21 3.10
C ILE A 300 -6.11 -13.74 2.92
N VAL A 301 -6.39 -14.33 1.76
CA VAL A 301 -7.71 -14.84 1.38
C VAL A 301 -7.61 -16.28 0.85
N GLY A 302 -8.69 -17.06 0.98
CA GLY A 302 -8.73 -18.45 0.52
C GLY A 302 -7.86 -19.42 1.34
N SER A 303 -7.23 -18.94 2.42
CA SER A 303 -6.27 -19.73 3.19
C SER A 303 -6.88 -20.38 4.43
N HIS A 304 -6.51 -21.63 4.69
CA HIS A 304 -6.80 -22.32 5.95
C HIS A 304 -5.92 -21.85 7.13
N ALA A 305 -4.74 -21.30 6.85
CA ALA A 305 -3.83 -20.73 7.84
C ALA A 305 -3.45 -19.29 7.46
N GLY A 306 -3.92 -18.31 8.25
CA GLY A 306 -3.63 -16.89 8.02
C GLY A 306 -2.16 -16.54 8.25
N ILE A 307 -1.79 -16.33 9.50
CA ILE A 307 -0.38 -16.13 9.91
C ILE A 307 -0.03 -17.18 10.95
N VAL A 308 1.02 -17.94 10.69
CA VAL A 308 1.62 -18.86 11.68
C VAL A 308 2.94 -18.28 12.14
N CYS A 309 3.04 -17.98 13.43
CA CYS A 309 4.29 -17.57 14.07
C CYS A 309 4.68 -18.59 15.14
N GLY A 310 5.88 -19.14 15.02
CA GLY A 310 6.42 -20.13 15.95
C GLY A 310 7.94 -20.04 16.08
N SER A 311 8.47 -20.61 17.16
CA SER A 311 9.91 -20.80 17.36
C SER A 311 10.29 -22.26 17.07
N ILE A 312 11.39 -22.48 16.34
CA ILE A 312 11.90 -23.82 16.07
C ILE A 312 13.04 -24.13 17.04
N GLY A 313 12.86 -25.05 17.99
CA GLY A 313 13.97 -25.78 18.62
C GLY A 313 14.91 -25.01 19.57
N TYR A 314 14.48 -23.89 20.14
CA TYR A 314 15.35 -23.05 20.99
C TYR A 314 14.84 -22.93 22.44
N THR A 315 15.78 -22.97 23.41
CA THR A 315 15.53 -22.97 24.85
C THR A 315 15.75 -21.63 25.55
N GLN A 316 16.04 -20.55 24.80
CA GLN A 316 16.27 -19.21 25.34
C GLN A 316 15.11 -18.27 24.99
N GLU A 317 14.70 -17.44 25.95
CA GLU A 317 13.69 -16.41 25.73
C GLU A 317 14.16 -15.40 24.66
N ASN A 318 13.32 -15.17 23.66
CA ASN A 318 13.55 -14.17 22.63
C ASN A 318 13.29 -12.78 23.22
N PRO A 319 14.28 -11.87 23.30
CA PRO A 319 14.08 -10.54 23.87
C PRO A 319 13.25 -9.61 22.95
N ASN A 320 13.09 -9.94 21.67
CA ASN A 320 12.51 -9.04 20.67
C ASN A 320 11.09 -9.47 20.26
N THR A 321 10.17 -8.51 20.29
CA THR A 321 8.75 -8.69 19.99
C THR A 321 8.51 -8.87 18.49
N THR A 322 7.62 -9.79 18.13
CA THR A 322 7.01 -9.86 16.79
C THR A 322 5.76 -8.99 16.75
N TYR A 323 5.70 -8.06 15.80
CA TYR A 323 4.57 -7.16 15.60
C TYR A 323 3.72 -7.62 14.42
N ILE A 324 2.42 -7.82 14.67
CA ILE A 324 1.44 -8.13 13.64
C ILE A 324 0.33 -7.09 13.71
N TYR A 325 0.10 -6.34 12.65
CA TYR A 325 -0.93 -5.29 12.62
C TYR A 325 -1.47 -5.04 11.21
N ASN A 326 -2.63 -4.39 11.10
CA ASN A 326 -3.27 -4.06 9.82
C ASN A 326 -3.37 -5.21 8.80
N THR A 327 -3.46 -6.45 9.27
CA THR A 327 -3.54 -7.62 8.39
C THR A 327 -4.96 -8.16 8.36
N LEU A 328 -5.53 -8.28 7.16
CA LEU A 328 -6.82 -8.92 6.93
C LEU A 328 -6.60 -10.40 6.64
N ILE A 329 -7.33 -11.26 7.34
CA ILE A 329 -7.33 -12.72 7.12
C ILE A 329 -8.77 -13.15 6.86
N GLN A 330 -9.03 -13.64 5.67
CA GLN A 330 -10.27 -14.31 5.29
C GLN A 330 -10.00 -15.80 5.13
N HIS A 331 -10.62 -16.56 6.03
CA HIS A 331 -10.61 -18.01 5.99
C HIS A 331 -11.80 -18.51 5.15
N GLU A 332 -11.53 -19.30 4.12
CA GLU A 332 -12.55 -19.98 3.32
C GLU A 332 -12.46 -21.49 3.54
N ARG A 333 -13.59 -22.18 3.43
CA ARG A 333 -13.75 -23.60 3.74
C ARG A 333 -14.34 -24.33 2.56
#